data_AF-L0DKF1-F1
#
_entry.id   AF-L0DKF1-F1
#
_cell.length_a   1.000
_cell.length_b   1.000
_cell.length_c   1.000
_cell.angle_alpha   90.00
_cell.angle_beta   90.00
_cell.angle_gamma   90.00
#
_symmetry.space_group_name_H-M   'P 1'
#
loop_
_entity.id
_entity.type
_entity.pdbx_description
1 polymer ?
#
loop_
_entity_poly.entity_id
_entity_poly.type
_entity_poly.pdbx_seq_one_letter_code
_entity_poly.pdbx_strand_id
1 'polypeptide(L)'
;MKETTKTLIFVAVALLLTGAAFLRIPDRSAQDIAFVDAGQPFFPEFKDPFACTDLQVVDYEPSTATSSEFAVKFKDGKWVIPSHYDYPADAKDRLAKTASSVMDLNKDTIRSDRVEDQEEMGVVDPLDTKVTSLKGRGKRITLRDASEKVLADLIIGNEVRKEKDSPGGESATGQRYVRVPGQKRIYGVNVKADLSTKFADWIETNLLKLDASKVRKVVVDHHKVDPERGAIVPGDVLTLERKDASGPWTTDGVPDGKELDAEKLTAMTTALSDLKIVGVRPKPDGLSRELKVATDGEVKPTTRQALSSLVTKGFYPTAKGLYSNQGDVIVSTDEGVVYTLRYGEIVLASGLDLTKGADEAAAEKDKAKQPEGAAENRYLMVTVSFDPSLIPQPAPTEEPKAPLTLPEDPFQKAPDDPKRIAEEKEAKEKADREKADHDRKIADGQKRANELTERFAGWYYVTPGDSFKAVSLNRDTLIQDPKPKTAAPGGMPPGMGGFPHQGIPGFPGQ
;
A
#
# COMPACT_ATOMS: atom_id res chain seq x y z
N MET A 1 22.30 44.31 84.10
CA MET A 1 21.60 43.01 83.89
C MET A 1 22.56 41.90 84.24
N LYS A 2 22.15 40.95 85.10
CA LYS A 2 22.97 39.79 85.47
C LYS A 2 23.16 38.91 84.24
N GLU A 3 24.36 38.36 84.03
CA GLU A 3 24.69 37.56 82.85
C GLU A 3 23.73 36.38 82.63
N THR A 4 23.22 35.82 83.73
CA THR A 4 22.21 34.75 83.73
C THR A 4 20.92 35.14 83.01
N THR A 5 20.48 36.40 83.11
CA THR A 5 19.28 36.89 82.41
C THR A 5 19.51 36.97 80.90
N LYS A 6 20.71 37.34 80.46
CA LYS A 6 21.05 37.38 79.03
C LYS A 6 21.09 35.97 78.44
N THR A 7 21.71 35.01 79.14
CA THR A 7 21.77 33.61 78.71
C THR A 7 20.37 33.00 78.55
N LEU A 8 19.46 33.28 79.49
CA LEU A 8 18.09 32.75 79.45
C LEU A 8 17.28 33.32 78.27
N ILE A 9 17.47 34.60 77.95
CA ILE A 9 16.86 35.23 76.77
C ILE A 9 17.39 34.59 75.49
N PHE A 10 18.70 34.35 75.37
CA PHE A 10 19.27 33.69 74.19
C PHE A 10 18.76 32.26 74.01
N VAL A 11 18.58 31.49 75.09
CA VAL A 11 17.99 30.15 75.02
C VAL A 11 16.54 30.19 74.57
N ALA A 12 15.74 31.13 75.10
CA ALA A 12 14.34 31.30 74.69
C ALA A 12 14.22 31.68 73.20
N VAL A 13 15.06 32.61 72.72
CA VAL A 13 15.10 33.00 71.31
C VAL A 13 15.56 31.83 70.43
N ALA A 14 16.55 31.05 70.86
CA ALA A 14 17.01 29.88 70.13
C ALA A 14 15.91 28.82 70.01
N LEU A 15 15.15 28.54 71.08
CA LEU A 15 14.01 27.63 71.03
C LEU A 15 12.90 28.13 70.12
N LEU A 16 12.61 29.44 70.15
CA LEU A 16 11.58 30.04 69.30
C LEU A 16 11.97 30.00 67.82
N LEU A 17 13.25 30.28 67.50
CA LEU A 17 13.78 30.17 66.14
C LEU A 17 13.83 28.71 65.66
N THR A 18 14.17 27.77 66.55
CA THR A 18 14.17 26.33 66.21
C THR A 18 12.75 25.83 65.96
N GLY A 19 11.76 26.27 66.76
CA GLY A 19 10.36 25.95 66.55
C GLY A 19 9.79 26.56 65.26
N ALA A 20 10.13 27.81 64.97
CA ALA A 20 9.77 28.47 63.72
C ALA A 20 10.44 27.82 62.50
N ALA A 21 11.68 27.34 62.65
CA ALA A 21 12.36 26.57 61.62
C ALA A 21 11.64 25.24 61.38
N PHE A 22 11.25 24.51 62.43
CA PHE A 22 10.54 23.23 62.31
C PHE A 22 9.18 23.38 61.61
N LEU A 23 8.46 24.48 61.84
CA LEU A 23 7.22 24.81 61.14
C LEU A 23 7.42 25.27 59.69
N ARG A 24 8.65 25.66 59.32
CA ARG A 24 9.02 26.10 57.97
C ARG A 24 9.88 25.10 57.20
N ILE A 25 10.17 23.91 57.76
CA ILE A 25 10.76 22.83 56.98
C ILE A 25 9.72 22.50 55.90
N PRO A 26 10.00 22.75 54.60
CA PRO A 26 9.12 22.29 53.54
C PRO A 26 9.02 20.78 53.67
N ASP A 27 7.82 20.22 53.55
CA ASP A 27 7.56 18.78 53.59
C ASP A 27 8.54 18.04 52.67
N ARG A 28 9.66 17.56 53.23
CA ARG A 28 10.63 16.72 52.50
C ARG A 28 10.02 15.37 52.12
N SER A 29 8.88 15.02 52.72
CA SER A 29 8.05 13.87 52.38
C SER A 29 7.51 13.91 50.94
N ALA A 30 7.40 15.09 50.31
CA ALA A 30 6.93 15.21 48.93
C ALA A 30 7.96 14.75 47.88
N GLN A 31 9.27 14.76 48.19
CA GLN A 31 10.30 14.38 47.22
C GLN A 31 10.46 12.86 47.08
N ASP A 32 10.23 12.07 48.13
CA ASP A 32 10.27 10.60 48.03
C ASP A 32 9.05 10.03 47.25
N ILE A 33 7.95 10.79 47.16
CA ILE A 33 6.75 10.40 46.39
C ILE A 33 6.95 10.63 44.87
N ALA A 34 7.97 11.40 44.48
CA ALA A 34 8.22 11.79 43.10
C ALA A 34 8.84 10.68 42.22
N PHE A 35 9.20 9.52 42.78
CA PHE A 35 9.79 8.39 42.03
C PHE A 35 9.05 7.06 42.16
N VAL A 36 7.89 7.02 42.83
CA VAL A 36 7.21 5.76 43.22
C VAL A 36 6.80 4.88 42.03
N ASP A 37 6.52 5.49 40.86
CA ASP A 37 6.06 4.77 39.68
C ASP A 37 6.98 4.92 38.45
N ALA A 38 8.13 5.56 38.59
CA ALA A 38 9.14 5.58 37.53
C ALA A 38 9.70 4.17 37.30
N GLY A 39 9.89 3.79 36.04
CA GLY A 39 10.32 2.44 35.63
C GLY A 39 9.21 1.38 35.66
N GLN A 40 8.00 1.68 36.14
CA GLN A 40 6.87 0.75 36.05
C GLN A 40 6.25 0.76 34.64
N PRO A 41 5.65 -0.37 34.19
CA PRO A 41 4.89 -0.40 32.94
C PRO A 41 3.70 0.58 32.97
N PHE A 42 3.36 1.14 31.82
CA PHE A 42 2.14 1.94 31.67
C PHE A 42 0.87 1.09 31.86
N PHE A 43 0.88 -0.12 31.31
CA PHE A 43 -0.31 -0.98 31.23
C PHE A 43 0.02 -2.37 31.81
N PRO A 44 0.11 -2.51 33.15
CA PRO A 44 0.52 -3.77 33.77
C PRO A 44 -0.45 -4.94 33.48
N GLU A 45 -1.72 -4.66 33.17
CA GLU A 45 -2.71 -5.70 32.78
C GLU A 45 -2.60 -6.14 31.32
N PHE A 46 -1.93 -5.36 30.47
CA PHE A 46 -1.75 -5.70 29.06
C PHE A 46 -0.55 -6.67 28.96
N LYS A 47 -0.84 -7.96 28.77
CA LYS A 47 0.17 -9.04 28.76
C LYS A 47 0.27 -9.81 27.44
N ASP A 48 -0.73 -9.68 26.57
CA ASP A 48 -0.79 -10.37 25.29
C ASP A 48 -1.07 -9.38 24.15
N PRO A 49 -0.08 -9.08 23.29
CA PRO A 49 -0.28 -8.16 22.18
C PRO A 49 -1.25 -8.69 21.11
N PHE A 50 -1.47 -10.01 21.04
CA PHE A 50 -2.41 -10.62 20.09
C PHE A 50 -3.87 -10.52 20.55
N ALA A 51 -4.13 -10.16 21.81
CA ALA A 51 -5.46 -9.83 22.29
C ALA A 51 -6.02 -8.53 21.67
N CYS A 52 -5.14 -7.68 21.11
CA CYS A 52 -5.53 -6.43 20.50
C CYS A 52 -6.24 -6.67 19.15
N THR A 53 -7.49 -6.21 19.05
CA THR A 53 -8.33 -6.33 17.85
C THR A 53 -8.81 -4.99 17.30
N ASP A 54 -8.52 -3.90 18.00
CA ASP A 54 -8.90 -2.55 17.64
C ASP A 54 -7.76 -1.60 17.99
N LEU A 55 -7.29 -0.84 17.01
CA LEU A 55 -6.40 0.30 17.18
C LEU A 55 -7.12 1.54 16.70
N GLN A 56 -7.15 2.55 17.56
CA GLN A 56 -7.64 3.88 17.26
C GLN A 56 -6.51 4.88 17.49
N VAL A 57 -6.27 5.73 16.50
CA VAL A 57 -5.32 6.84 16.56
C VAL A 57 -6.06 8.12 16.23
N VAL A 58 -6.05 9.05 17.17
CA VAL A 58 -6.61 10.40 16.98
C VAL A 58 -5.46 11.37 16.91
N ASP A 59 -5.34 12.02 15.76
CA ASP A 59 -4.41 13.11 15.52
C ASP A 59 -5.15 14.44 15.49
N TYR A 60 -4.46 15.52 15.83
CA TYR A 60 -5.04 16.86 15.81
C TYR A 60 -4.14 17.79 15.02
N GLU A 61 -4.71 18.45 14.01
CA GLU A 61 -3.99 19.42 13.19
C GLU A 61 -4.31 20.84 13.68
N PRO A 62 -3.34 21.57 14.28
CA PRO A 62 -3.58 22.90 14.85
C PRO A 62 -3.89 23.96 13.79
N SER A 63 -3.38 23.80 12.57
CA SER A 63 -3.57 24.80 11.50
C SER A 63 -5.02 24.86 11.00
N THR A 64 -5.71 23.73 10.98
CA THR A 64 -7.11 23.59 10.53
C THR A 64 -8.09 23.43 11.69
N ALA A 65 -7.59 23.24 12.91
CA ALA A 65 -8.38 22.92 14.10
C ALA A 65 -9.25 21.65 13.93
N THR A 66 -8.73 20.66 13.19
CA THR A 66 -9.45 19.41 12.90
C THR A 66 -8.78 18.21 13.57
N SER A 67 -9.58 17.39 14.27
CA SER A 67 -9.17 16.06 14.71
C SER A 67 -9.39 15.05 13.58
N SER A 68 -8.36 14.30 13.21
CA SER A 68 -8.47 13.17 12.29
C SER A 68 -8.39 11.86 13.06
N GLU A 69 -9.40 11.02 12.91
CA GLU A 69 -9.44 9.69 13.49
C GLU A 69 -9.09 8.63 12.44
N PHE A 70 -8.11 7.79 12.77
CA PHE A 70 -7.77 6.62 12.01
C PHE A 70 -7.95 5.38 12.89
N ALA A 71 -8.67 4.39 12.39
CA ALA A 71 -8.95 3.17 13.14
C ALA A 71 -8.76 1.93 12.27
N VAL A 72 -8.35 0.83 12.91
CA VAL A 72 -8.24 -0.49 12.31
C VAL A 72 -8.85 -1.49 13.28
N LYS A 73 -9.85 -2.24 12.80
CA LYS A 73 -10.65 -3.15 13.64
C LYS A 73 -10.76 -4.53 12.99
N PHE A 74 -10.71 -5.58 13.80
CA PHE A 74 -11.07 -6.93 13.39
C PHE A 74 -12.59 -7.11 13.50
N LYS A 75 -13.27 -7.27 12.37
CA LYS A 75 -14.74 -7.35 12.28
C LYS A 75 -15.11 -8.40 11.23
N ASP A 76 -16.09 -9.25 11.53
CA ASP A 76 -16.59 -10.29 10.61
C ASP A 76 -15.49 -11.21 10.04
N GLY A 77 -14.50 -11.56 10.86
CA GLY A 77 -13.39 -12.45 10.47
C GLY A 77 -12.32 -11.80 9.59
N LYS A 78 -12.38 -10.48 9.37
CA LYS A 78 -11.42 -9.73 8.56
C LYS A 78 -10.97 -8.43 9.26
N TRP A 79 -9.78 -7.96 8.91
CA TRP A 79 -9.34 -6.63 9.33
C TRP A 79 -9.92 -5.58 8.39
N VAL A 80 -10.44 -4.49 8.96
CA VAL A 80 -11.05 -3.39 8.22
C VAL A 80 -10.58 -2.03 8.74
N ILE A 81 -10.69 -1.01 7.89
CA ILE A 81 -10.45 0.40 8.24
C ILE A 81 -11.80 1.13 8.27
N PRO A 82 -12.43 1.31 9.44
CA PRO A 82 -13.75 1.94 9.53
C PRO A 82 -13.80 3.35 8.95
N SER A 83 -12.73 4.13 9.10
CA SER A 83 -12.62 5.47 8.51
C SER A 83 -12.59 5.46 6.97
N HIS A 84 -12.46 4.30 6.34
CA HIS A 84 -12.45 4.09 4.89
C HIS A 84 -13.54 3.09 4.48
N TYR A 85 -14.75 3.23 5.04
CA TYR A 85 -15.94 2.44 4.70
C TYR A 85 -15.76 0.92 4.93
N ASP A 86 -15.04 0.55 6.00
CA ASP A 86 -14.68 -0.83 6.30
C ASP A 86 -13.82 -1.49 5.18
N TYR A 87 -12.97 -0.73 4.49
CA TYR A 87 -12.04 -1.27 3.49
C TYR A 87 -11.13 -2.35 4.10
N PRO A 88 -10.94 -3.50 3.44
CA PRO A 88 -10.09 -4.58 3.95
C PRO A 88 -8.64 -4.12 4.21
N ALA A 89 -8.13 -4.43 5.39
CA ALA A 89 -6.79 -4.08 5.83
C ALA A 89 -5.88 -5.33 5.89
N ASP A 90 -4.57 -5.11 5.74
CA ASP A 90 -3.54 -6.10 6.06
C ASP A 90 -2.87 -5.71 7.39
N ALA A 91 -3.65 -5.83 8.47
CA ALA A 91 -3.31 -5.20 9.74
C ALA A 91 -2.72 -6.14 10.78
N LYS A 92 -2.81 -7.46 10.59
CA LYS A 92 -2.52 -8.44 11.64
C LYS A 92 -1.13 -8.26 12.24
N ASP A 93 -0.10 -8.31 11.40
CA ASP A 93 1.29 -8.28 11.85
C ASP A 93 1.71 -6.89 12.31
N ARG A 94 1.27 -5.85 11.60
CA ARG A 94 1.53 -4.45 11.95
C ARG A 94 0.90 -4.08 13.28
N LEU A 95 -0.37 -4.42 13.50
CA LEU A 95 -1.06 -4.16 14.76
C LEU A 95 -0.40 -4.93 15.90
N ALA A 96 -0.08 -6.21 15.73
CA ALA A 96 0.58 -7.00 16.78
C ALA A 96 1.93 -6.36 17.18
N LYS A 97 2.70 -5.86 16.20
CA LYS A 97 3.97 -5.15 16.45
C LYS A 97 3.76 -3.83 17.20
N THR A 98 2.78 -3.03 16.79
CA THR A 98 2.43 -1.78 17.48
C THR A 98 1.92 -2.05 18.89
N ALA A 99 1.04 -3.04 19.06
CA ALA A 99 0.51 -3.49 20.33
C ALA A 99 1.62 -3.95 21.28
N SER A 100 2.56 -4.79 20.82
CA SER A 100 3.73 -5.20 21.61
C SER A 100 4.57 -4.00 22.02
N SER A 101 4.81 -3.06 21.11
CA SER A 101 5.61 -1.87 21.39
C SER A 101 4.94 -0.95 22.43
N VAL A 102 3.61 -0.87 22.45
CA VAL A 102 2.83 -0.11 23.44
C VAL A 102 2.75 -0.84 24.78
N MET A 103 2.63 -2.17 24.76
CA MET A 103 2.61 -3.04 25.93
C MET A 103 3.91 -2.90 26.75
N ASP A 104 5.05 -2.83 26.06
CA ASP A 104 6.38 -2.76 26.67
C ASP A 104 6.79 -1.34 27.11
N LEU A 105 5.90 -0.34 26.99
CA LEU A 105 6.20 1.02 27.43
C LEU A 105 6.29 1.11 28.95
N ASN A 106 7.41 1.68 29.41
CA ASN A 106 7.64 2.02 30.81
C ASN A 106 7.58 3.52 31.04
N LYS A 107 7.25 3.90 32.26
CA LYS A 107 7.29 5.29 32.74
C LYS A 107 8.73 5.70 33.01
N ASP A 108 9.52 6.00 31.97
CA ASP A 108 10.98 6.16 32.12
C ASP A 108 11.37 7.31 33.07
N THR A 109 10.87 8.52 32.80
CA THR A 109 11.17 9.71 33.62
C THR A 109 9.91 10.49 33.92
N ILE A 110 9.77 11.00 35.15
CA ILE A 110 8.66 11.90 35.49
C ILE A 110 9.06 13.32 35.10
N ARG A 111 8.18 14.03 34.37
CA ARG A 111 8.47 15.36 33.82
C ARG A 111 7.66 16.47 34.46
N SER A 112 6.37 16.26 34.69
CA SER A 112 5.52 17.21 35.41
C SER A 112 4.23 16.54 35.89
N ASP A 113 3.60 17.11 36.89
CA ASP A 113 2.25 16.79 37.40
C ASP A 113 1.28 17.97 37.31
N ARG A 114 1.73 19.09 36.72
CA ARG A 114 0.95 20.32 36.57
C ARG A 114 0.12 20.28 35.29
N VAL A 115 -1.13 20.75 35.39
CA VAL A 115 -2.04 20.79 34.23
C VAL A 115 -1.60 21.87 33.25
N GLU A 116 -1.09 22.98 33.77
CA GLU A 116 -0.60 24.12 32.98
C GLU A 116 0.52 23.73 31.99
N ASP A 117 1.32 22.71 32.32
CA ASP A 117 2.46 22.27 31.50
C ASP A 117 2.03 21.38 30.32
N GLN A 118 0.79 20.87 30.31
CA GLN A 118 0.30 19.92 29.30
C GLN A 118 0.27 20.52 27.89
N GLU A 119 -0.05 21.82 27.77
CA GLU A 119 -0.08 22.51 26.49
C GLU A 119 1.34 22.64 25.90
N GLU A 120 2.31 23.09 26.70
CA GLU A 120 3.70 23.24 26.24
C GLU A 120 4.33 21.88 25.88
N MET A 121 4.03 20.84 26.66
CA MET A 121 4.51 19.48 26.44
C MET A 121 3.75 18.75 25.32
N GLY A 122 2.67 19.33 24.79
CA GLY A 122 1.92 18.75 23.69
C GLY A 122 1.07 17.53 24.08
N VAL A 123 0.68 17.39 25.34
CA VAL A 123 -0.04 16.20 25.85
C VAL A 123 -1.50 16.49 26.22
N VAL A 124 -2.06 17.60 25.75
CA VAL A 124 -3.51 17.86 25.85
C VAL A 124 -4.25 16.78 25.05
N ASP A 125 -5.34 16.24 25.60
CA ASP A 125 -6.11 15.20 24.92
C ASP A 125 -6.79 15.79 23.67
N PRO A 126 -6.54 15.25 22.46
CA PRO A 126 -7.14 15.76 21.23
C PRO A 126 -8.66 15.63 21.21
N LEU A 127 -9.25 14.75 22.03
CA LEU A 127 -10.69 14.57 22.15
C LEU A 127 -11.33 15.42 23.26
N ASP A 128 -10.54 16.13 24.07
CA ASP A 128 -11.11 16.95 25.15
C ASP A 128 -11.69 18.25 24.61
N THR A 129 -13.01 18.37 24.71
CA THR A 129 -13.80 19.54 24.28
C THR A 129 -13.83 20.64 25.34
N LYS A 130 -13.35 20.38 26.57
CA LYS A 130 -13.32 21.37 27.65
C LYS A 130 -12.13 22.31 27.56
N VAL A 131 -11.04 21.87 26.92
CA VAL A 131 -9.84 22.69 26.71
C VAL A 131 -10.04 23.55 25.48
N THR A 132 -10.16 24.86 25.67
CA THR A 132 -10.37 25.83 24.58
C THR A 132 -9.12 26.06 23.74
N SER A 133 -7.94 25.64 24.23
CA SER A 133 -6.70 25.75 23.48
C SER A 133 -6.69 24.79 22.30
N LEU A 134 -6.37 25.34 21.12
CA LEU A 134 -6.14 24.59 19.89
C LEU A 134 -4.66 24.18 19.76
N LYS A 135 -3.80 24.62 20.69
CA LYS A 135 -2.37 24.30 20.72
C LYS A 135 -2.09 23.21 21.75
N GLY A 136 -0.95 22.54 21.59
CA GLY A 136 -0.48 21.56 22.58
C GLY A 136 -1.30 20.27 22.67
N ARG A 137 -2.18 20.01 21.70
CA ARG A 137 -2.91 18.74 21.59
C ARG A 137 -1.97 17.65 21.08
N GLY A 138 -1.96 16.54 21.81
CA GLY A 138 -1.15 15.38 21.49
C GLY A 138 -1.88 14.40 20.58
N LYS A 139 -1.15 13.36 20.17
CA LYS A 139 -1.68 12.22 19.43
C LYS A 139 -2.17 11.17 20.43
N ARG A 140 -3.46 10.83 20.41
CA ARG A 140 -4.02 9.81 21.30
C ARG A 140 -4.05 8.46 20.60
N ILE A 141 -3.64 7.41 21.31
CA ILE A 141 -3.66 6.03 20.84
C ILE A 141 -4.42 5.20 21.85
N THR A 142 -5.38 4.45 21.34
CA THR A 142 -6.20 3.53 22.13
C THR A 142 -6.16 2.15 21.49
N LEU A 143 -5.85 1.14 22.29
CA LEU A 143 -5.88 -0.28 21.91
C LEU A 143 -6.99 -0.98 22.67
N ARG A 144 -7.81 -1.79 21.98
CA ARG A 144 -8.89 -2.57 22.61
C ARG A 144 -8.88 -4.03 22.19
N ASP A 145 -9.41 -4.88 23.06
CA ASP A 145 -9.66 -6.28 22.76
C ASP A 145 -11.02 -6.49 22.07
N ALA A 146 -11.34 -7.76 21.78
CA ALA A 146 -12.57 -8.14 21.09
C ALA A 146 -13.85 -7.81 21.87
N SER A 147 -13.74 -7.60 23.19
CA SER A 147 -14.84 -7.18 24.06
C SER A 147 -14.97 -5.66 24.19
N GLU A 148 -14.18 -4.91 23.40
CA GLU A 148 -14.03 -3.46 23.47
C GLU A 148 -13.41 -2.96 24.79
N LYS A 149 -12.80 -3.85 25.59
CA LYS A 149 -12.04 -3.48 26.79
C LYS A 149 -10.77 -2.76 26.35
N VAL A 150 -10.52 -1.59 26.93
CA VAL A 150 -9.29 -0.83 26.71
C VAL A 150 -8.10 -1.58 27.32
N LEU A 151 -7.16 -1.95 26.46
CA LEU A 151 -5.89 -2.59 26.84
C LEU A 151 -4.81 -1.54 27.12
N ALA A 152 -4.78 -0.49 26.31
CA ALA A 152 -3.87 0.64 26.46
C ALA A 152 -4.51 1.93 25.94
N ASP A 153 -4.25 3.05 26.62
CA ASP A 153 -4.71 4.38 26.21
C ASP A 153 -3.72 5.44 26.67
N LEU A 154 -3.15 6.18 25.72
CA LEU A 154 -2.08 7.15 25.98
C LEU A 154 -2.13 8.31 24.99
N ILE A 155 -1.62 9.46 25.42
CA ILE A 155 -1.46 10.68 24.64
C ILE A 155 0.03 10.95 24.50
N ILE A 156 0.51 10.99 23.26
CA ILE A 156 1.90 11.29 22.91
C ILE A 156 2.00 12.74 22.47
N GLY A 157 2.87 13.49 23.11
CA GLY A 157 3.15 14.88 22.79
C GLY A 157 4.49 15.11 22.10
N ASN A 158 5.04 16.28 22.41
CA ASN A 158 6.26 16.79 21.82
C ASN A 158 7.48 15.92 22.19
N GLU A 159 8.52 15.98 21.37
CA GLU A 159 9.81 15.40 21.72
C GLU A 159 10.39 16.17 22.92
N VAL A 160 10.95 15.43 23.86
CA VAL A 160 11.65 16.00 25.02
C VAL A 160 12.88 16.72 24.49
N ARG A 161 12.92 18.05 24.64
CA ARG A 161 14.07 18.85 24.23
C ARG A 161 15.29 18.44 25.05
N LYS A 162 16.48 18.43 24.42
CA LYS A 162 17.75 18.22 25.13
C LYS A 162 17.89 19.28 26.22
N GLU A 163 17.72 18.90 27.48
CA GLU A 163 18.12 19.73 28.61
C GLU A 163 19.64 19.90 28.56
N LYS A 164 20.11 21.14 28.36
CA LYS A 164 21.55 21.44 28.35
C LYS A 164 22.22 21.28 29.72
N ASP A 165 21.42 21.19 30.79
CA ASP A 165 21.91 21.31 32.17
C ASP A 165 21.47 20.15 33.10
N SER A 166 21.04 18.99 32.58
CA SER A 166 20.69 17.85 33.44
C SER A 166 21.97 17.21 34.04
N PRO A 167 22.18 17.28 35.38
CA PRO A 167 23.35 16.72 36.03
C PRO A 167 23.15 15.21 36.23
N GLY A 168 23.70 14.43 35.30
CA GLY A 168 23.54 12.98 35.24
C GLY A 168 23.51 12.55 33.79
N GLY A 169 24.70 12.35 33.21
CA GLY A 169 24.90 12.14 31.79
C GLY A 169 24.22 10.88 31.27
N GLU A 170 23.07 11.05 30.63
CA GLU A 170 22.66 10.31 29.44
C GLU A 170 21.70 11.22 28.66
N SER A 171 22.05 11.50 27.41
CA SER A 171 21.23 12.35 26.55
C SER A 171 19.87 11.67 26.36
N ALA A 172 18.77 12.31 26.78
CA ALA A 172 17.40 11.90 26.48
C ALA A 172 17.06 12.11 24.98
N THR A 173 17.91 11.65 24.08
CA THR A 173 17.71 11.74 22.64
C THR A 173 16.55 10.84 22.22
N GLY A 174 15.47 11.42 21.69
CA GLY A 174 14.35 10.70 21.13
C GLY A 174 13.22 10.33 22.11
N GLN A 175 13.24 10.80 23.36
CA GLN A 175 12.08 10.65 24.26
C GLN A 175 10.94 11.56 23.84
N ARG A 176 9.69 11.15 24.06
CA ARG A 176 8.49 11.97 23.90
C ARG A 176 7.75 12.12 25.22
N TYR A 177 7.06 13.25 25.40
CA TYR A 177 6.14 13.41 26.52
C TYR A 177 4.94 12.48 26.32
N VAL A 178 4.58 11.70 27.33
CA VAL A 178 3.46 10.77 27.32
C VAL A 178 2.61 10.97 28.57
N ARG A 179 1.28 10.97 28.38
CA ARG A 179 0.30 11.10 29.46
C ARG A 179 -0.83 10.09 29.26
N VAL A 180 -1.30 9.49 30.36
CA VAL A 180 -2.54 8.68 30.33
C VAL A 180 -3.75 9.61 30.38
N PRO A 181 -4.76 9.46 29.50
CA PRO A 181 -5.99 10.26 29.56
C PRO A 181 -6.61 10.27 30.95
N GLY A 182 -7.11 11.44 31.38
CA GLY A 182 -7.66 11.65 32.72
C GLY A 182 -6.63 11.80 33.85
N GLN A 183 -5.35 11.45 33.63
CA GLN A 183 -4.28 11.67 34.61
C GLN A 183 -3.55 13.00 34.37
N LYS A 184 -3.01 13.57 35.44
CA LYS A 184 -2.24 14.84 35.39
C LYS A 184 -0.75 14.63 35.11
N ARG A 185 -0.20 13.50 35.53
CA ARG A 185 1.23 13.20 35.46
C ARG A 185 1.69 12.96 34.03
N ILE A 186 2.80 13.58 33.66
CA ILE A 186 3.45 13.55 32.36
C ILE A 186 4.81 12.87 32.53
N TYR A 187 5.09 11.91 31.65
CA TYR A 187 6.33 11.15 31.65
C TYR A 187 7.12 11.44 30.37
N GLY A 188 8.45 11.37 30.43
CA GLY A 188 9.30 11.27 29.25
C GLY A 188 9.53 9.80 28.96
N VAL A 189 9.17 9.33 27.76
CA VAL A 189 9.16 7.91 27.38
C VAL A 189 9.83 7.72 26.03
N ASN A 190 10.63 6.67 25.87
CA ASN A 190 11.15 6.25 24.57
C ASN A 190 10.11 5.45 23.78
N VAL A 191 9.29 6.15 22.98
CA VAL A 191 8.24 5.50 22.16
C VAL A 191 8.85 4.96 20.87
N LYS A 192 8.98 3.62 20.78
CA LYS A 192 9.47 2.90 19.59
C LYS A 192 8.36 2.38 18.66
N ALA A 193 7.10 2.61 19.00
CA ALA A 193 5.95 2.09 18.27
C ALA A 193 5.80 2.77 16.89
N ASP A 194 5.50 1.97 15.85
CA ASP A 194 4.99 2.49 14.57
C ASP A 194 3.51 2.85 14.74
N LEU A 195 3.20 4.13 14.64
CA LEU A 195 1.88 4.71 14.91
C LEU A 195 1.31 5.38 13.66
N SER A 196 1.65 4.84 12.48
CA SER A 196 1.20 5.41 11.23
C SER A 196 -0.32 5.49 11.15
N THR A 197 -0.82 6.65 10.72
CA THR A 197 -2.21 6.89 10.34
C THR A 197 -2.39 6.92 8.81
N LYS A 198 -1.33 6.61 8.06
CA LYS A 198 -1.36 6.62 6.60
C LYS A 198 -2.10 5.39 6.10
N PHE A 199 -3.15 5.60 5.31
CA PHE A 199 -3.95 4.53 4.71
C PHE A 199 -3.08 3.43 4.07
N ALA A 200 -2.12 3.81 3.22
CA ALA A 200 -1.22 2.91 2.50
C ALA A 200 -0.42 1.94 3.39
N ASP A 201 -0.16 2.31 4.65
CA ASP A 201 0.64 1.47 5.55
C ASP A 201 -0.17 0.31 6.14
N TRP A 202 -1.50 0.33 6.02
CA TRP A 202 -2.42 -0.63 6.61
C TRP A 202 -3.14 -1.52 5.59
N ILE A 203 -2.83 -1.35 4.30
CA ILE A 203 -3.50 -2.06 3.21
C ILE A 203 -2.48 -2.71 2.28
N GLU A 204 -2.97 -3.68 1.52
CA GLU A 204 -2.30 -4.10 0.30
C GLU A 204 -2.35 -2.95 -0.72
N THR A 205 -1.20 -2.31 -0.95
CA THR A 205 -1.08 -1.18 -1.89
C THR A 205 -0.97 -1.64 -3.34
N ASN A 206 -0.50 -2.86 -3.60
CA ASN A 206 -0.51 -3.45 -4.94
C ASN A 206 -1.93 -3.94 -5.28
N LEU A 207 -2.61 -3.17 -6.11
CA LEU A 207 -4.01 -3.40 -6.45
C LEU A 207 -4.22 -4.76 -7.10
N LEU A 208 -3.47 -5.04 -8.17
CA LEU A 208 -3.74 -6.16 -9.04
C LEU A 208 -3.21 -7.47 -8.47
N LYS A 209 -2.13 -7.43 -7.67
CA LYS A 209 -1.32 -8.62 -7.33
C LYS A 209 -1.01 -9.42 -8.60
N LEU A 210 -0.66 -8.69 -9.66
CA LEU A 210 -0.36 -9.24 -10.96
C LEU A 210 1.11 -9.61 -11.01
N ASP A 211 1.38 -10.87 -11.34
CA ASP A 211 2.73 -11.31 -11.67
C ASP A 211 3.08 -10.86 -13.09
N ALA A 212 4.06 -9.96 -13.21
CA ALA A 212 4.52 -9.43 -14.48
C ALA A 212 4.93 -10.55 -15.45
N SER A 213 5.43 -11.70 -14.98
CA SER A 213 5.87 -12.81 -15.83
C SER A 213 4.71 -13.51 -16.55
N LYS A 214 3.50 -13.41 -16.00
CA LYS A 214 2.29 -14.07 -16.51
C LYS A 214 1.57 -13.27 -17.59
N VAL A 215 1.87 -11.98 -17.73
CA VAL A 215 1.25 -11.13 -18.75
C VAL A 215 1.62 -11.63 -20.16
N ARG A 216 0.64 -11.75 -21.06
CA ARG A 216 0.83 -12.17 -22.46
C ARG A 216 0.36 -11.15 -23.46
N LYS A 217 -0.72 -10.44 -23.14
CA LYS A 217 -1.29 -9.42 -24.02
C LYS A 217 -1.73 -8.19 -23.22
N VAL A 218 -1.44 -7.01 -23.74
CA VAL A 218 -1.91 -5.73 -23.23
C VAL A 218 -2.56 -4.98 -24.38
N VAL A 219 -3.82 -4.61 -24.23
CA VAL A 219 -4.54 -3.76 -25.18
C VAL A 219 -4.81 -2.42 -24.52
N VAL A 220 -4.34 -1.33 -25.12
CA VAL A 220 -4.61 0.04 -24.68
C VAL A 220 -5.57 0.66 -25.68
N ASP A 221 -6.79 0.94 -25.23
CA ASP A 221 -7.84 1.57 -26.04
C ASP A 221 -8.05 3.01 -25.56
N HIS A 222 -7.65 3.99 -26.38
CA HIS A 222 -7.74 5.41 -26.07
C HIS A 222 -9.10 6.03 -26.46
N HIS A 223 -10.17 5.25 -26.51
CA HIS A 223 -11.51 5.80 -26.69
C HIS A 223 -11.81 6.89 -25.65
N LYS A 224 -12.73 7.77 -26.03
CA LYS A 224 -13.33 8.73 -25.11
C LYS A 224 -14.83 8.55 -25.10
N VAL A 225 -15.48 9.11 -24.10
CA VAL A 225 -16.94 9.21 -24.07
C VAL A 225 -17.30 10.69 -24.11
N ASP A 226 -18.20 11.04 -25.02
CA ASP A 226 -18.88 12.33 -25.05
C ASP A 226 -20.06 12.26 -24.05
N PRO A 227 -19.95 12.94 -22.89
CA PRO A 227 -20.98 12.85 -21.86
C PRO A 227 -22.29 13.54 -22.26
N GLU A 228 -22.23 14.55 -23.15
CA GLU A 228 -23.40 15.31 -23.60
C GLU A 228 -24.25 14.48 -24.57
N ARG A 229 -23.58 13.71 -25.44
CA ARG A 229 -24.25 12.87 -26.44
C ARG A 229 -24.43 11.41 -26.01
N GLY A 230 -23.80 10.99 -24.90
CA GLY A 230 -23.78 9.60 -24.45
C GLY A 230 -23.12 8.66 -25.47
N ALA A 231 -22.18 9.17 -26.27
CA ALA A 231 -21.59 8.46 -27.39
C ALA A 231 -20.10 8.16 -27.16
N ILE A 232 -19.65 7.00 -27.65
CA ILE A 232 -18.23 6.63 -27.63
C ILE A 232 -17.56 7.31 -28.83
N VAL A 233 -16.48 8.03 -28.56
CA VAL A 233 -15.58 8.57 -29.58
C VAL A 233 -14.41 7.58 -29.71
N PRO A 234 -14.29 6.85 -30.84
CA PRO A 234 -13.20 5.91 -31.04
C PRO A 234 -11.83 6.59 -30.94
N GLY A 235 -10.88 5.93 -30.28
CA GLY A 235 -9.49 6.35 -30.20
C GLY A 235 -8.55 5.37 -30.88
N ASP A 236 -7.23 5.60 -30.76
CA ASP A 236 -6.24 4.61 -31.20
C ASP A 236 -6.22 3.40 -30.26
N VAL A 237 -6.09 2.21 -30.86
CA VAL A 237 -5.97 0.94 -30.15
C VAL A 237 -4.59 0.36 -30.40
N LEU A 238 -3.84 0.21 -29.32
CA LEU A 238 -2.51 -0.41 -29.30
C LEU A 238 -2.62 -1.81 -28.71
N THR A 239 -2.17 -2.82 -29.44
CA THR A 239 -2.15 -4.22 -28.98
C THR A 239 -0.71 -4.70 -28.88
N LEU A 240 -0.27 -5.00 -27.66
CA LEU A 240 1.04 -5.51 -27.34
C LEU A 240 0.93 -6.98 -26.94
N GLU A 241 1.68 -7.84 -27.59
CA GLU A 241 1.68 -9.29 -27.32
C GLU A 241 3.10 -9.80 -27.12
N ARG A 242 3.24 -10.87 -26.34
CA ARG A 242 4.48 -11.63 -26.23
C ARG A 242 4.18 -13.09 -25.96
N LYS A 243 5.04 -13.96 -26.46
CA LYS A 243 4.87 -15.42 -26.37
C LYS A 243 5.02 -15.94 -24.94
N ASP A 244 6.00 -15.43 -24.22
CA ASP A 244 6.34 -15.84 -22.86
C ASP A 244 6.95 -14.67 -22.06
N ALA A 245 7.30 -14.91 -20.80
CA ALA A 245 7.85 -13.89 -19.90
C ALA A 245 9.15 -13.24 -20.39
N SER A 246 9.95 -13.97 -21.17
CA SER A 246 11.25 -13.55 -21.70
C SER A 246 11.20 -13.10 -23.16
N GLY A 247 10.11 -13.42 -23.86
CA GLY A 247 9.91 -13.07 -25.26
C GLY A 247 9.80 -11.56 -25.47
N PRO A 248 10.25 -11.04 -26.62
CA PRO A 248 10.08 -9.64 -26.96
C PRO A 248 8.59 -9.32 -27.13
N TRP A 249 8.23 -8.08 -26.81
CA TRP A 249 6.91 -7.54 -27.14
C TRP A 249 6.81 -7.29 -28.64
N THR A 250 5.62 -7.51 -29.19
CA THR A 250 5.27 -7.25 -30.58
C THR A 250 3.95 -6.47 -30.66
N THR A 251 3.79 -5.64 -31.69
CA THR A 251 2.54 -4.95 -32.04
C THR A 251 2.45 -4.87 -33.55
N ASP A 252 1.22 -4.78 -34.05
CA ASP A 252 0.98 -4.43 -35.44
C ASP A 252 1.37 -2.97 -35.72
N GLY A 253 1.77 -2.70 -36.97
CA GLY A 253 1.99 -1.34 -37.48
C GLY A 253 3.34 -0.71 -37.10
N VAL A 254 4.36 -1.51 -36.77
CA VAL A 254 5.73 -1.00 -36.60
C VAL A 254 6.34 -0.71 -37.98
N PRO A 255 6.76 0.53 -38.29
CA PRO A 255 7.40 0.85 -39.57
C PRO A 255 8.74 0.14 -39.78
N ASP A 256 9.09 -0.11 -41.04
CA ASP A 256 10.38 -0.70 -41.41
C ASP A 256 11.55 0.12 -40.85
N GLY A 257 12.49 -0.58 -40.22
CA GLY A 257 13.68 0.03 -39.63
C GLY A 257 13.45 0.72 -38.29
N LYS A 258 12.26 0.62 -37.69
CA LYS A 258 11.99 1.06 -36.30
C LYS A 258 11.79 -0.13 -35.36
N GLU A 259 11.90 0.13 -34.06
CA GLU A 259 11.70 -0.86 -33.00
C GLU A 259 10.82 -0.33 -31.87
N LEU A 260 10.33 -1.24 -31.01
CA LEU A 260 9.62 -0.85 -29.79
C LEU A 260 10.61 -0.42 -28.71
N ASP A 261 10.22 0.62 -27.97
CA ASP A 261 10.95 1.12 -26.82
C ASP A 261 10.85 0.14 -25.65
N ALA A 262 11.90 -0.66 -25.47
CA ALA A 262 12.00 -1.64 -24.39
C ALA A 262 11.96 -1.04 -22.98
N GLU A 263 12.40 0.21 -22.80
CA GLU A 263 12.35 0.89 -21.50
C GLU A 263 10.91 1.21 -21.13
N LYS A 264 10.11 1.72 -22.08
CA LYS A 264 8.67 1.98 -21.88
C LYS A 264 7.88 0.71 -21.65
N LEU A 265 8.18 -0.36 -22.38
CA LEU A 265 7.55 -1.66 -22.17
C LEU A 265 7.86 -2.24 -20.78
N THR A 266 9.10 -2.07 -20.31
CA THR A 266 9.51 -2.47 -18.96
C THR A 266 8.83 -1.60 -17.90
N ALA A 267 8.72 -0.29 -18.14
CA ALA A 267 7.99 0.61 -17.23
C ALA A 267 6.50 0.26 -17.15
N MET A 268 5.87 -0.08 -18.27
CA MET A 268 4.48 -0.54 -18.33
C MET A 268 4.27 -1.83 -17.55
N THR A 269 5.07 -2.88 -17.78
CA THR A 269 4.94 -4.13 -17.03
C THR A 269 5.21 -3.95 -15.54
N THR A 270 6.20 -3.13 -15.18
CA THR A 270 6.46 -2.74 -13.79
C THR A 270 5.24 -2.07 -13.17
N ALA A 271 4.68 -1.05 -13.83
CA ALA A 271 3.52 -0.30 -13.35
C ALA A 271 2.26 -1.16 -13.24
N LEU A 272 2.08 -2.14 -14.13
CA LEU A 272 1.00 -3.13 -14.04
C LEU A 272 1.18 -4.06 -12.84
N SER A 273 2.42 -4.49 -12.57
CA SER A 273 2.72 -5.40 -11.45
C SER A 273 2.76 -4.72 -10.08
N ASP A 274 3.03 -3.41 -10.04
CA ASP A 274 3.07 -2.58 -8.83
C ASP A 274 2.06 -1.42 -8.94
N LEU A 275 0.83 -1.74 -9.40
CA LEU A 275 -0.20 -0.72 -9.56
C LEU A 275 -0.68 -0.24 -8.19
N LYS A 276 -0.20 0.93 -7.78
CA LYS A 276 -0.47 1.49 -6.45
C LYS A 276 -1.86 2.08 -6.32
N ILE A 277 -2.47 1.85 -5.15
CA ILE A 277 -3.65 2.59 -4.71
C ILE A 277 -3.30 3.62 -3.65
N VAL A 278 -3.92 4.79 -3.77
CA VAL A 278 -3.82 5.90 -2.82
C VAL A 278 -5.16 6.26 -2.20
N GLY A 279 -6.27 5.68 -2.69
CA GLY A 279 -7.59 5.90 -2.11
C GLY A 279 -8.65 4.94 -2.63
N VAL A 280 -9.77 4.87 -1.91
CA VAL A 280 -10.87 3.92 -2.16
C VAL A 280 -12.24 4.56 -1.92
N ARG A 281 -13.23 4.25 -2.77
CA ARG A 281 -14.63 4.63 -2.57
C ARG A 281 -15.53 3.42 -2.77
N PRO A 282 -16.54 3.18 -1.93
CA PRO A 282 -17.46 2.08 -2.14
C PRO A 282 -18.27 2.32 -3.42
N LYS A 283 -18.53 1.25 -4.15
CA LYS A 283 -19.58 1.24 -5.19
C LYS A 283 -20.94 1.08 -4.52
N PRO A 284 -22.00 1.72 -5.03
CA PRO A 284 -23.35 1.47 -4.52
C PRO A 284 -23.75 -0.01 -4.65
N ASP A 285 -24.46 -0.57 -3.67
CA ASP A 285 -24.72 -2.02 -3.56
C ASP A 285 -25.29 -2.67 -4.83
N GLY A 286 -26.18 -1.97 -5.54
CA GLY A 286 -26.76 -2.47 -6.80
C GLY A 286 -25.71 -2.67 -7.90
N LEU A 287 -24.75 -1.76 -7.99
CA LEU A 287 -23.68 -1.81 -8.99
C LEU A 287 -22.68 -2.94 -8.70
N SER A 288 -22.33 -3.16 -7.44
CA SER A 288 -21.42 -4.25 -7.07
C SER A 288 -21.98 -5.62 -7.39
N ARG A 289 -23.29 -5.83 -7.24
CA ARG A 289 -23.95 -7.09 -7.61
C ARG A 289 -23.94 -7.31 -9.11
N GLU A 290 -24.29 -6.28 -9.88
CA GLU A 290 -24.25 -6.34 -11.35
C GLU A 290 -22.85 -6.66 -11.84
N LEU A 291 -21.81 -6.02 -11.31
CA LEU A 291 -20.41 -6.31 -11.70
C LEU A 291 -19.95 -7.73 -11.38
N LYS A 292 -20.54 -8.41 -10.39
CA LYS A 292 -20.23 -9.81 -10.07
C LYS A 292 -20.90 -10.80 -11.02
N VAL A 293 -22.02 -10.41 -11.62
CA VAL A 293 -22.84 -11.26 -12.51
C VAL A 293 -22.64 -10.88 -13.98
N ALA A 294 -22.14 -9.68 -14.26
CA ALA A 294 -21.92 -9.17 -15.60
C ALA A 294 -20.98 -10.09 -16.37
N THR A 295 -21.55 -10.78 -17.34
CA THR A 295 -20.82 -11.47 -18.39
C THR A 295 -20.53 -10.44 -19.48
N ASP A 296 -19.31 -10.43 -20.03
CA ASP A 296 -18.92 -9.59 -21.17
C ASP A 296 -19.02 -8.06 -20.99
N GLY A 297 -18.95 -7.56 -19.75
CA GLY A 297 -18.85 -6.11 -19.49
C GLY A 297 -20.15 -5.33 -19.67
N GLU A 298 -21.29 -5.99 -19.87
CA GLU A 298 -22.61 -5.36 -19.78
C GLU A 298 -22.97 -5.03 -18.33
N VAL A 299 -22.63 -3.80 -17.91
CA VAL A 299 -23.03 -3.26 -16.61
C VAL A 299 -24.17 -2.29 -16.84
N LYS A 300 -25.36 -2.65 -16.38
CA LYS A 300 -26.58 -1.84 -16.53
C LYS A 300 -27.04 -1.35 -15.16
N PRO A 301 -26.58 -0.17 -14.70
CA PRO A 301 -26.92 0.33 -13.37
C PRO A 301 -28.44 0.41 -13.20
N THR A 302 -28.95 -0.42 -12.28
CA THR A 302 -30.38 -0.53 -11.98
C THR A 302 -30.93 0.63 -11.15
N THR A 303 -30.06 1.50 -10.61
CA THR A 303 -30.46 2.63 -9.76
C THR A 303 -29.86 3.95 -10.24
N ARG A 304 -30.59 5.06 -10.02
CA ARG A 304 -30.11 6.42 -10.34
C ARG A 304 -28.83 6.78 -9.57
N GLN A 305 -28.68 6.29 -8.34
CA GLN A 305 -27.49 6.48 -7.52
C GLN A 305 -26.27 5.75 -8.10
N ALA A 306 -26.45 4.50 -8.56
CA ALA A 306 -25.39 3.75 -9.24
C ALA A 306 -24.92 4.45 -10.51
N LEU A 307 -25.87 4.90 -11.34
CA LEU A 307 -25.56 5.64 -12.57
C LEU A 307 -24.83 6.95 -12.27
N SER A 308 -25.33 7.74 -11.31
CA SER A 308 -24.69 9.01 -10.90
C SER A 308 -23.28 8.78 -10.37
N SER A 309 -23.07 7.75 -9.54
CA SER A 309 -21.76 7.41 -9.00
C SER A 309 -20.76 7.01 -10.10
N LEU A 310 -21.20 6.29 -11.13
CA LEU A 310 -20.36 5.93 -12.28
C LEU A 310 -19.97 7.18 -13.07
N VAL A 311 -20.96 7.96 -13.53
CA VAL A 311 -20.77 9.11 -14.41
C VAL A 311 -19.90 10.18 -13.74
N THR A 312 -20.15 10.49 -12.46
CA THR A 312 -19.34 11.46 -11.69
C THR A 312 -17.87 11.06 -11.51
N LYS A 313 -17.55 9.78 -11.68
CA LYS A 313 -16.17 9.25 -11.61
C LYS A 313 -15.58 8.96 -12.98
N GLY A 314 -16.29 9.28 -14.07
CA GLY A 314 -15.82 9.11 -15.44
C GLY A 314 -16.15 7.76 -16.07
N PHE A 315 -17.08 6.99 -15.51
CA PHE A 315 -17.51 5.70 -16.04
C PHE A 315 -18.91 5.78 -16.64
N TYR A 316 -19.05 5.34 -17.89
CA TYR A 316 -20.26 5.55 -18.68
C TYR A 316 -20.80 4.21 -19.17
N PRO A 317 -21.96 3.76 -18.65
CA PRO A 317 -22.63 2.58 -19.17
C PRO A 317 -23.25 2.92 -20.54
N THR A 318 -22.97 2.09 -21.53
CA THR A 318 -23.48 2.21 -22.90
C THR A 318 -24.20 0.92 -23.31
N ALA A 319 -24.86 0.93 -24.46
CA ALA A 319 -25.46 -0.29 -25.03
C ALA A 319 -24.42 -1.40 -25.32
N LYS A 320 -23.13 -1.04 -25.48
CA LYS A 320 -22.04 -1.98 -25.76
C LYS A 320 -21.26 -2.40 -24.51
N GLY A 321 -21.66 -1.93 -23.33
CA GLY A 321 -20.97 -2.17 -22.07
C GLY A 321 -20.49 -0.89 -21.40
N LEU A 322 -19.68 -1.06 -20.36
CA LEU A 322 -19.16 0.02 -19.53
C LEU A 322 -17.83 0.54 -20.08
N TYR A 323 -17.76 1.85 -20.36
CA TYR A 323 -16.60 2.55 -20.90
C TYR A 323 -16.11 3.63 -19.93
N SER A 324 -14.87 4.07 -20.10
CA SER A 324 -14.32 5.18 -19.33
C SER A 324 -14.03 6.37 -20.23
N ASN A 325 -13.97 7.56 -19.64
CA ASN A 325 -13.70 8.78 -20.41
C ASN A 325 -12.22 9.02 -20.71
N GLN A 326 -11.31 8.22 -20.15
CA GLN A 326 -9.86 8.31 -20.40
C GLN A 326 -9.26 7.05 -21.04
N GLY A 327 -10.11 6.13 -21.51
CA GLY A 327 -9.68 4.91 -22.15
C GLY A 327 -9.44 3.76 -21.18
N ASP A 328 -9.40 2.56 -21.75
CA ASP A 328 -9.32 1.31 -21.02
C ASP A 328 -8.02 0.57 -21.36
N VAL A 329 -7.46 -0.12 -20.35
CA VAL A 329 -6.30 -1.01 -20.53
C VAL A 329 -6.72 -2.42 -20.15
N ILE A 330 -6.62 -3.33 -21.11
CA ILE A 330 -6.96 -4.74 -20.95
C ILE A 330 -5.67 -5.54 -20.85
N VAL A 331 -5.50 -6.30 -19.78
CA VAL A 331 -4.29 -7.09 -19.50
C VAL A 331 -4.68 -8.56 -19.39
N SER A 332 -4.14 -9.38 -20.27
CA SER A 332 -4.41 -10.81 -20.36
C SER A 332 -3.21 -11.62 -19.88
N THR A 333 -3.45 -12.63 -19.05
CA THR A 333 -2.41 -13.53 -18.52
C THR A 333 -2.44 -14.92 -19.16
N ASP A 334 -1.35 -15.67 -19.00
CA ASP A 334 -1.26 -17.10 -19.38
C ASP A 334 -2.10 -18.04 -18.49
N GLU A 335 -2.69 -17.51 -17.43
CA GLU A 335 -3.65 -18.20 -16.55
C GLU A 335 -5.11 -18.02 -17.02
N GLY A 336 -5.34 -17.33 -18.15
CA GLY A 336 -6.67 -17.00 -18.63
C GLY A 336 -7.36 -15.86 -17.87
N VAL A 337 -6.67 -15.17 -16.97
CA VAL A 337 -7.23 -14.02 -16.24
C VAL A 337 -7.08 -12.76 -17.09
N VAL A 338 -8.19 -12.05 -17.31
CA VAL A 338 -8.23 -10.80 -18.07
C VAL A 338 -8.67 -9.66 -17.15
N TYR A 339 -7.77 -8.71 -16.91
CA TYR A 339 -8.04 -7.48 -16.17
C TYR A 339 -8.46 -6.39 -17.14
N THR A 340 -9.56 -5.70 -16.86
CA THR A 340 -9.91 -4.46 -17.56
C THR A 340 -9.79 -3.29 -16.58
N LEU A 341 -8.79 -2.45 -16.82
CA LEU A 341 -8.48 -1.24 -16.08
C LEU A 341 -9.15 -0.05 -16.77
N ARG A 342 -10.18 0.50 -16.16
CA ARG A 342 -10.93 1.64 -16.69
C ARG A 342 -10.52 2.91 -15.98
N TYR A 343 -10.00 3.90 -16.70
CA TYR A 343 -9.49 5.14 -16.11
C TYR A 343 -10.51 6.26 -16.24
N GLY A 344 -10.93 6.78 -15.09
CA GLY A 344 -11.95 7.80 -14.98
C GLY A 344 -11.40 9.21 -14.80
N GLU A 345 -12.22 10.04 -14.14
CA GLU A 345 -11.92 11.45 -13.86
C GLU A 345 -10.65 11.65 -13.01
N ILE A 346 -10.03 12.82 -13.18
CA ILE A 346 -8.88 13.25 -12.39
C ILE A 346 -9.34 13.60 -10.96
N VAL A 347 -8.56 13.14 -9.99
CA VAL A 347 -8.71 13.42 -8.56
C VAL A 347 -7.57 14.33 -8.12
N LEU A 348 -7.88 15.60 -7.86
CA LEU A 348 -6.96 16.59 -7.29
C LEU A 348 -7.31 16.77 -5.81
N ALA A 349 -6.83 15.87 -4.97
CA ALA A 349 -7.09 15.88 -3.53
C ALA A 349 -5.83 15.48 -2.75
N SER A 350 -5.81 15.80 -1.45
CA SER A 350 -4.74 15.44 -0.51
C SER A 350 -5.33 14.93 0.81
N GLY A 351 -4.52 14.25 1.62
CA GLY A 351 -4.94 13.76 2.93
C GLY A 351 -6.14 12.81 2.85
N LEU A 352 -7.09 12.96 3.78
CA LEU A 352 -8.28 12.10 3.87
C LEU A 352 -9.22 12.22 2.66
N ASP A 353 -9.30 13.40 2.04
CA ASP A 353 -10.13 13.59 0.85
C ASP A 353 -9.59 12.79 -0.34
N LEU A 354 -8.28 12.57 -0.40
CA LEU A 354 -7.67 11.66 -1.36
C LEU A 354 -7.96 10.20 -0.99
N THR A 355 -7.70 9.80 0.26
CA THR A 355 -7.73 8.38 0.65
C THR A 355 -9.16 7.83 0.79
N LYS A 356 -10.09 8.56 1.43
CA LYS A 356 -11.50 8.15 1.67
C LYS A 356 -12.55 9.01 0.96
N GLY A 357 -12.22 10.23 0.54
CA GLY A 357 -13.14 11.11 -0.17
C GLY A 357 -13.71 12.20 0.69
N ALA A 358 -14.08 13.31 0.05
CA ALA A 358 -14.85 14.34 0.70
C ALA A 358 -16.24 13.79 1.02
N ASP A 359 -16.71 14.05 2.24
CA ASP A 359 -18.11 13.85 2.60
C ASP A 359 -18.97 14.79 1.73
N GLU A 360 -20.10 14.31 1.19
CA GLU A 360 -20.94 15.07 0.25
C GLU A 360 -21.38 16.45 0.81
N ALA A 361 -21.42 16.61 2.13
CA ALA A 361 -21.73 17.87 2.82
C ALA A 361 -20.61 18.94 2.73
N ALA A 362 -19.36 18.55 2.44
CA ALA A 362 -18.21 19.46 2.34
C ALA A 362 -17.89 19.87 0.88
N ALA A 363 -18.44 19.15 -0.11
CA ALA A 363 -18.12 19.32 -1.52
C ALA A 363 -18.62 20.64 -2.16
N GLU A 364 -19.46 21.42 -1.47
CA GLU A 364 -20.01 22.69 -1.98
C GLU A 364 -19.10 23.91 -1.74
N LYS A 365 -18.07 23.85 -0.89
CA LYS A 365 -17.34 25.08 -0.47
C LYS A 365 -15.96 25.32 -1.09
N ASP A 366 -15.31 24.33 -1.71
CA ASP A 366 -13.89 24.45 -2.13
C ASP A 366 -13.61 24.02 -3.58
N LYS A 367 -14.42 24.46 -4.56
CA LYS A 367 -14.16 24.17 -5.99
C LYS A 367 -13.16 25.10 -6.69
N ALA A 368 -12.38 25.92 -5.99
CA ALA A 368 -11.64 27.03 -6.65
C ALA A 368 -10.13 27.11 -6.45
N LYS A 369 -9.47 26.22 -5.69
CA LYS A 369 -7.99 26.20 -5.64
C LYS A 369 -7.44 24.79 -5.59
N GLN A 370 -6.47 24.50 -6.46
CA GLN A 370 -5.64 23.30 -6.35
C GLN A 370 -4.95 23.34 -4.98
N PRO A 371 -5.12 22.31 -4.12
CA PRO A 371 -4.41 22.25 -2.85
C PRO A 371 -2.90 22.25 -3.11
N GLU A 372 -2.15 23.03 -2.34
CA GLU A 372 -0.69 23.05 -2.41
C GLU A 372 -0.16 21.62 -2.13
N GLY A 373 0.52 21.01 -3.11
CA GLY A 373 0.99 19.61 -3.02
C GLY A 373 0.04 18.52 -3.54
N ALA A 374 -1.10 18.86 -4.14
CA ALA A 374 -1.98 17.88 -4.77
C ALA A 374 -1.37 17.32 -6.07
N ALA A 375 -0.91 16.07 -6.00
CA ALA A 375 -0.51 15.30 -7.18
C ALA A 375 -1.72 14.95 -8.05
N GLU A 376 -1.49 14.80 -9.35
CA GLU A 376 -2.50 14.29 -10.28
C GLU A 376 -2.78 12.81 -9.96
N ASN A 377 -3.98 12.50 -9.48
CA ASN A 377 -4.45 11.13 -9.29
C ASN A 377 -5.68 10.89 -10.16
N ARG A 378 -6.10 9.63 -10.34
CA ARG A 378 -7.24 9.29 -11.20
C ARG A 378 -8.11 8.20 -10.59
N TYR A 379 -9.41 8.27 -10.83
CA TYR A 379 -10.29 7.16 -10.54
C TYR A 379 -9.96 5.97 -11.43
N LEU A 380 -9.98 4.78 -10.85
CA LEU A 380 -9.75 3.51 -11.51
C LEU A 380 -10.85 2.54 -11.11
N MET A 381 -11.42 1.88 -12.09
CA MET A 381 -12.33 0.76 -11.89
C MET A 381 -11.75 -0.47 -12.56
N VAL A 382 -11.61 -1.54 -11.78
CA VAL A 382 -11.08 -2.81 -12.26
C VAL A 382 -12.23 -3.81 -12.36
N THR A 383 -12.33 -4.49 -13.50
CA THR A 383 -13.14 -5.70 -13.67
C THR A 383 -12.25 -6.84 -14.11
N VAL A 384 -12.64 -8.07 -13.77
CA VAL A 384 -11.89 -9.27 -14.16
C VAL A 384 -12.84 -10.26 -14.82
N SER A 385 -12.38 -10.84 -15.92
CA SER A 385 -13.04 -11.95 -16.60
C SER A 385 -12.05 -13.11 -16.78
N PHE A 386 -12.59 -14.28 -17.12
CA PHE A 386 -11.81 -15.48 -17.41
C PHE A 386 -11.99 -15.86 -18.89
N ASP A 387 -10.88 -16.05 -19.59
CA ASP A 387 -10.83 -16.50 -20.97
C ASP A 387 -9.95 -17.77 -21.07
N PRO A 388 -10.56 -18.97 -21.18
CA PRO A 388 -9.82 -20.22 -21.26
C PRO A 388 -9.00 -20.35 -22.55
N SER A 389 -9.29 -19.57 -23.60
CA SER A 389 -8.55 -19.65 -24.86
C SER A 389 -7.12 -19.11 -24.76
N LEU A 390 -6.82 -18.33 -23.73
CA LEU A 390 -5.49 -17.81 -23.43
C LEU A 390 -4.58 -18.87 -22.77
N ILE A 391 -5.15 -19.98 -22.30
CA ILE A 391 -4.40 -21.11 -21.78
C ILE A 391 -4.00 -22.00 -22.97
N PRO A 392 -2.70 -22.26 -23.20
CA PRO A 392 -2.27 -23.08 -24.32
C PRO A 392 -2.89 -24.47 -24.26
N GLN A 393 -3.66 -24.84 -25.28
CA GLN A 393 -4.23 -26.18 -25.40
C GLN A 393 -3.11 -27.21 -25.59
N PRO A 394 -3.20 -28.39 -24.95
CA PRO A 394 -2.28 -29.47 -25.22
C PRO A 394 -2.31 -29.83 -26.72
N ALA A 395 -1.16 -30.24 -27.26
CA ALA A 395 -1.09 -30.68 -28.65
C ALA A 395 -2.10 -31.82 -28.84
N PRO A 396 -2.90 -31.82 -29.94
CA PRO A 396 -3.78 -32.94 -30.23
C PRO A 396 -2.97 -34.23 -30.22
N THR A 397 -3.36 -35.18 -29.38
CA THR A 397 -2.79 -36.53 -29.44
C THR A 397 -3.02 -37.01 -30.86
N GLU A 398 -1.95 -37.32 -31.61
CA GLU A 398 -2.11 -38.00 -32.90
C GLU A 398 -2.88 -39.28 -32.59
N GLU A 399 -4.16 -39.33 -32.95
CA GLU A 399 -4.93 -40.56 -32.86
C GLU A 399 -4.12 -41.62 -33.61
N PRO A 400 -3.90 -42.82 -33.03
CA PRO A 400 -3.25 -43.88 -33.76
C PRO A 400 -4.03 -44.04 -35.06
N LYS A 401 -3.36 -43.78 -36.20
CA LYS A 401 -3.95 -43.94 -37.53
C LYS A 401 -4.68 -45.28 -37.51
N ALA A 402 -5.98 -45.25 -37.79
CA ALA A 402 -6.86 -46.42 -37.88
C ALA A 402 -6.10 -47.59 -38.52
N PRO A 403 -6.30 -48.84 -38.04
CA PRO A 403 -5.37 -49.94 -38.27
C PRO A 403 -4.99 -50.01 -39.74
N LEU A 404 -3.76 -49.60 -40.04
CA LEU A 404 -3.19 -49.78 -41.36
C LEU A 404 -3.14 -51.29 -41.54
N THR A 405 -4.00 -51.77 -42.44
CA THR A 405 -3.82 -53.05 -43.13
C THR A 405 -2.34 -53.25 -43.41
N LEU A 406 -1.80 -54.42 -43.02
CA LEU A 406 -0.41 -54.90 -43.23
C LEU A 406 0.48 -53.91 -44.01
N PRO A 407 1.51 -53.32 -43.39
CA PRO A 407 2.30 -52.28 -44.03
C PRO A 407 2.85 -52.73 -45.40
N GLU A 408 2.65 -51.94 -46.45
CA GLU A 408 3.39 -52.08 -47.72
C GLU A 408 4.89 -51.71 -47.56
N ASP A 409 5.30 -51.24 -46.36
CA ASP A 409 6.66 -50.83 -46.02
C ASP A 409 7.30 -51.78 -44.98
N PRO A 410 8.37 -52.52 -45.32
CA PRO A 410 9.00 -53.54 -44.46
C PRO A 410 9.74 -52.98 -43.23
N PHE A 411 9.74 -51.66 -43.01
CA PHE A 411 10.39 -51.01 -41.86
C PHE A 411 9.42 -50.49 -40.78
N GLN A 412 8.10 -50.67 -40.92
CA GLN A 412 7.14 -50.32 -39.87
C GLN A 412 7.06 -51.41 -38.79
N LYS A 413 7.09 -51.02 -37.50
CA LYS A 413 6.95 -51.95 -36.36
C LYS A 413 5.57 -52.62 -36.40
N ALA A 414 5.53 -53.94 -36.21
CA ALA A 414 4.28 -54.70 -36.22
C ALA A 414 3.32 -54.23 -35.10
N PRO A 415 2.00 -54.39 -35.28
CA PRO A 415 1.00 -54.09 -34.25
C PRO A 415 1.31 -54.74 -32.88
N ASP A 416 1.85 -55.95 -32.84
CA ASP A 416 2.15 -56.65 -31.58
C ASP A 416 3.59 -56.44 -31.07
N ASP A 417 4.36 -55.49 -31.63
CA ASP A 417 5.72 -55.18 -31.16
C ASP A 417 5.68 -54.56 -29.74
N PRO A 418 6.32 -55.17 -28.73
CA PRO A 418 6.34 -54.64 -27.36
C PRO A 418 6.83 -53.19 -27.24
N LYS A 419 7.72 -52.75 -28.15
CA LYS A 419 8.21 -51.36 -28.16
C LYS A 419 7.15 -50.38 -28.62
N ARG A 420 6.32 -50.75 -29.61
CA ARG A 420 5.21 -49.93 -30.11
C ARG A 420 4.13 -49.76 -29.04
N ILE A 421 3.80 -50.85 -28.33
CA ILE A 421 2.82 -50.82 -27.22
C ILE A 421 3.33 -49.95 -26.07
N ALA A 422 4.62 -50.03 -25.72
CA ALA A 422 5.23 -49.19 -24.70
C ALA A 422 5.22 -47.70 -25.11
N GLU A 423 5.55 -47.38 -26.37
CA GLU A 423 5.52 -46.02 -26.92
C GLU A 423 4.10 -45.43 -26.93
N GLU A 424 3.09 -46.21 -27.35
CA GLU A 424 1.67 -45.79 -27.32
C GLU A 424 1.16 -45.57 -25.89
N LYS A 425 1.55 -46.44 -24.95
CA LYS A 425 1.20 -46.29 -23.54
C LYS A 425 1.84 -45.05 -22.93
N GLU A 426 3.13 -44.81 -23.19
CA GLU A 426 3.83 -43.61 -22.72
C GLU A 426 3.27 -42.33 -23.34
N ALA A 427 2.94 -42.34 -24.63
CA ALA A 427 2.29 -41.22 -25.32
C ALA A 427 0.89 -40.93 -24.75
N LYS A 428 0.09 -41.96 -24.48
CA LYS A 428 -1.21 -41.81 -23.83
C LYS A 428 -1.08 -41.29 -22.40
N GLU A 429 -0.18 -41.85 -21.59
CA GLU A 429 0.09 -41.38 -20.23
C GLU A 429 0.61 -39.93 -20.21
N LYS A 430 1.40 -39.53 -21.21
CA LYS A 430 1.82 -38.14 -21.40
C LYS A 430 0.64 -37.24 -21.76
N ALA A 431 -0.19 -37.62 -22.74
CA ALA A 431 -1.37 -36.85 -23.13
C ALA A 431 -2.40 -36.74 -22.00
N ASP A 432 -2.63 -37.82 -21.25
CA ASP A 432 -3.52 -37.82 -20.08
C ASP A 432 -2.99 -36.89 -18.99
N ARG A 433 -1.67 -36.86 -18.75
CA ARG A 433 -1.02 -35.89 -17.83
C ARG A 433 -1.15 -34.46 -18.32
N GLU A 434 -0.84 -34.18 -19.59
CA GLU A 434 -0.94 -32.84 -20.16
C GLU A 434 -2.37 -32.31 -20.14
N LYS A 435 -3.37 -33.17 -20.42
CA LYS A 435 -4.78 -32.83 -20.29
C LYS A 435 -5.17 -32.55 -18.84
N ALA A 436 -4.77 -33.40 -17.90
CA ALA A 436 -5.05 -33.18 -16.48
C ALA A 436 -4.43 -31.87 -15.95
N ASP A 437 -3.20 -31.57 -16.37
CA ASP A 437 -2.52 -30.32 -16.02
C ASP A 437 -3.21 -29.09 -16.65
N HIS A 438 -3.68 -29.20 -17.88
CA HIS A 438 -4.45 -28.16 -18.56
C HIS A 438 -5.79 -27.90 -17.87
N ASP A 439 -6.57 -28.95 -17.57
CA ASP A 439 -7.85 -28.84 -16.89
C ASP A 439 -7.68 -28.23 -15.49
N ARG A 440 -6.59 -28.57 -14.79
CA ARG A 440 -6.22 -27.95 -13.53
C ARG A 440 -5.92 -26.46 -13.69
N LYS A 441 -5.15 -26.05 -14.71
CA LYS A 441 -4.87 -24.63 -14.99
C LYS A 441 -6.14 -23.84 -15.27
N ILE A 442 -7.10 -24.42 -16.01
CA ILE A 442 -8.41 -23.80 -16.24
C ILE A 442 -9.14 -23.60 -14.90
N ALA A 443 -9.21 -24.63 -14.07
CA ALA A 443 -9.89 -24.56 -12.78
C ALA A 443 -9.25 -23.51 -11.84
N ASP A 444 -7.91 -23.50 -11.77
CA ASP A 444 -7.15 -22.55 -10.95
C ASP A 444 -7.31 -21.11 -11.48
N GLY A 445 -7.26 -20.90 -12.81
CA GLY A 445 -7.48 -19.61 -13.46
C GLY A 445 -8.89 -19.06 -13.24
N GLN A 446 -9.92 -19.89 -13.40
CA GLN A 446 -11.31 -19.50 -13.14
C GLN A 446 -11.53 -19.14 -11.66
N LYS A 447 -10.97 -19.92 -10.74
CA LYS A 447 -11.03 -19.63 -9.31
C LYS A 447 -10.36 -18.29 -9.00
N ARG A 448 -9.17 -18.05 -9.56
CA ARG A 448 -8.43 -16.80 -9.40
C ARG A 448 -9.21 -15.60 -9.93
N ALA A 449 -9.84 -15.72 -11.09
CA ALA A 449 -10.69 -14.68 -11.66
C ALA A 449 -11.88 -14.34 -10.72
N ASN A 450 -12.54 -15.35 -10.15
CA ASN A 450 -13.64 -15.15 -9.22
C ASN A 450 -13.20 -14.41 -7.94
N GLU A 451 -12.08 -14.82 -7.33
CA GLU A 451 -11.52 -14.15 -6.15
C GLU A 451 -11.19 -12.68 -6.41
N LEU A 452 -10.64 -12.38 -7.61
CA LEU A 452 -10.35 -11.01 -8.02
C LEU A 452 -11.62 -10.19 -8.28
N THR A 453 -12.62 -10.79 -8.92
CA THR A 453 -13.92 -10.15 -9.13
C THR A 453 -14.57 -9.78 -7.80
N GLU A 454 -14.53 -10.66 -6.81
CA GLU A 454 -15.00 -10.35 -5.45
C GLU A 454 -14.23 -9.20 -4.80
N ARG A 455 -12.90 -9.19 -4.95
CA ARG A 455 -12.03 -8.12 -4.42
C ARG A 455 -12.38 -6.76 -5.01
N PHE A 456 -12.59 -6.67 -6.32
CA PHE A 456 -12.77 -5.40 -7.03
C PHE A 456 -14.23 -4.93 -7.12
N ALA A 457 -15.20 -5.83 -7.06
CA ALA A 457 -16.62 -5.50 -7.26
C ALA A 457 -17.13 -4.41 -6.30
N GLY A 458 -16.60 -4.34 -5.08
CA GLY A 458 -17.04 -3.40 -4.04
C GLY A 458 -16.51 -1.97 -4.19
N TRP A 459 -15.48 -1.72 -5.01
CA TRP A 459 -14.66 -0.51 -4.86
C TRP A 459 -14.35 0.22 -6.16
N TYR A 460 -14.40 1.55 -6.13
CA TYR A 460 -13.61 2.41 -6.99
C TYR A 460 -12.28 2.68 -6.31
N TYR A 461 -11.21 2.70 -7.09
CA TYR A 461 -9.86 2.98 -6.63
C TYR A 461 -9.42 4.37 -7.07
N VAL A 462 -8.45 4.93 -6.39
CA VAL A 462 -7.70 6.11 -6.82
C VAL A 462 -6.24 5.68 -6.97
N THR A 463 -5.66 5.94 -8.13
CA THR A 463 -4.28 5.57 -8.48
C THR A 463 -3.47 6.81 -8.89
N PRO A 464 -2.15 6.85 -8.64
CA PRO A 464 -1.31 7.95 -9.09
C PRO A 464 -1.33 8.14 -10.60
N GLY A 465 -1.30 9.40 -11.05
CA GLY A 465 -1.29 9.75 -12.47
C GLY A 465 -0.07 9.19 -13.23
N ASP A 466 1.07 9.04 -12.55
CA ASP A 466 2.27 8.43 -13.15
C ASP A 466 2.06 6.94 -13.46
N SER A 467 1.32 6.22 -12.61
CA SER A 467 0.94 4.83 -12.90
C SER A 467 0.04 4.75 -14.14
N PHE A 468 -0.91 5.68 -14.29
CA PHE A 468 -1.72 5.78 -15.51
C PHE A 468 -0.85 6.06 -16.75
N LYS A 469 0.05 7.05 -16.69
CA LYS A 469 0.93 7.41 -17.82
C LYS A 469 1.86 6.27 -18.24
N ALA A 470 2.34 5.47 -17.28
CA ALA A 470 3.19 4.31 -17.57
C ALA A 470 2.42 3.16 -18.25
N VAL A 471 1.11 3.04 -18.01
CA VAL A 471 0.30 1.93 -18.52
C VAL A 471 -0.48 2.31 -19.80
N SER A 472 -0.94 3.55 -19.91
CA SER A 472 -1.65 4.09 -21.08
C SER A 472 -0.67 4.59 -22.15
N LEU A 473 0.09 3.65 -22.73
CA LEU A 473 1.10 3.96 -23.75
C LEU A 473 0.48 4.37 -25.08
N ASN A 474 1.02 5.43 -25.70
CA ASN A 474 0.65 5.85 -27.05
C ASN A 474 1.60 5.23 -28.09
N ARG A 475 1.05 4.77 -29.22
CA ARG A 475 1.83 4.15 -30.32
C ARG A 475 2.98 5.04 -30.79
N ASP A 476 2.73 6.33 -30.99
CA ASP A 476 3.74 7.30 -31.47
C ASP A 476 4.93 7.46 -30.51
N THR A 477 4.70 7.25 -29.22
CA THR A 477 5.75 7.34 -28.21
C THR A 477 6.48 6.02 -28.01
N LEU A 478 5.88 4.89 -28.40
CA LEU A 478 6.43 3.56 -28.18
C LEU A 478 7.41 3.13 -29.27
N ILE A 479 7.32 3.73 -30.45
CA ILE A 479 8.14 3.36 -31.60
C ILE A 479 9.33 4.31 -31.71
N GLN A 480 10.54 3.76 -31.71
CA GLN A 480 11.79 4.51 -31.78
C GLN A 480 12.71 4.00 -32.91
N ASP A 481 13.72 4.80 -33.23
CA ASP A 481 14.80 4.34 -34.11
C ASP A 481 15.67 3.30 -33.37
N PRO A 482 16.24 2.31 -34.08
CA PRO A 482 16.99 1.24 -33.44
C PRO A 482 18.20 1.79 -32.71
N LYS A 483 18.37 1.42 -31.44
CA LYS A 483 19.60 1.83 -30.72
C LYS A 483 20.81 1.20 -31.42
N PRO A 484 21.88 1.97 -31.73
CA PRO A 484 23.07 1.41 -32.34
C PRO A 484 23.63 0.33 -31.40
N LYS A 485 23.79 -0.88 -31.91
CA LYS A 485 24.38 -2.00 -31.15
C LYS A 485 25.76 -1.57 -30.67
N THR A 486 25.89 -1.24 -29.39
CA THR A 486 27.18 -1.04 -28.75
C THR A 486 27.93 -2.36 -28.87
N ALA A 487 28.96 -2.39 -29.71
CA ALA A 487 29.83 -3.55 -29.83
C ALA A 487 30.40 -3.85 -28.45
N ALA A 488 30.11 -5.03 -27.92
CA ALA A 488 30.88 -5.58 -26.81
C ALA A 488 32.38 -5.56 -27.22
N PRO A 489 33.32 -5.29 -26.30
CA PRO A 489 34.74 -5.26 -26.64
C PRO A 489 35.12 -6.64 -27.19
N GLY A 490 35.37 -6.70 -28.50
CA GLY A 490 35.69 -7.92 -29.19
C GLY A 490 36.92 -8.58 -28.60
N GLY A 491 36.81 -9.88 -28.31
CA GLY A 491 37.97 -10.73 -28.09
C GLY A 491 38.92 -10.62 -29.28
N MET A 492 40.21 -10.43 -28.99
CA MET A 492 41.26 -10.46 -30.00
C MET A 492 41.25 -11.81 -30.75
N PRO A 493 41.31 -11.81 -32.09
CA PRO A 493 41.58 -13.02 -32.84
C PRO A 493 43.08 -13.38 -32.77
N PRO A 494 43.43 -14.67 -32.67
CA PRO A 494 44.82 -15.11 -32.62
C PRO A 494 45.42 -15.21 -34.03
N GLY A 495 46.55 -14.55 -34.24
CA GLY A 495 47.55 -14.95 -35.24
C GLY A 495 47.52 -14.23 -36.59
N MET A 496 48.48 -13.33 -36.79
CA MET A 496 49.33 -13.34 -37.99
C MET A 496 50.59 -12.51 -37.72
N GLY A 497 51.75 -13.17 -37.73
CA GLY A 497 53.06 -12.53 -37.71
C GLY A 497 53.53 -12.09 -39.10
N GLY A 498 54.49 -11.17 -39.13
CA GLY A 498 55.24 -10.84 -40.34
C GLY A 498 55.88 -9.43 -40.32
N PHE A 499 57.13 -9.36 -39.86
CA PHE A 499 58.11 -8.25 -40.06
C PHE A 499 58.39 -8.01 -41.58
N PRO A 500 58.99 -6.87 -42.06
CA PRO A 500 60.23 -6.31 -41.52
C PRO A 500 60.50 -4.78 -41.58
N HIS A 501 61.24 -4.34 -40.55
CA HIS A 501 62.46 -3.51 -40.55
C HIS A 501 62.58 -2.26 -41.44
N GLN A 502 62.61 -1.07 -40.82
CA GLN A 502 63.48 0.02 -41.27
C GLN A 502 63.76 1.07 -40.17
N GLY A 503 65.05 1.25 -39.83
CA GLY A 503 65.66 2.56 -39.54
C GLY A 503 65.76 3.05 -38.08
N ILE A 504 66.89 2.77 -37.42
CA ILE A 504 67.43 3.58 -36.30
C ILE A 504 68.29 4.70 -36.92
N PRO A 505 68.22 5.96 -36.44
CA PRO A 505 69.30 6.52 -35.60
C PRO A 505 68.75 7.49 -34.52
N GLY A 506 69.12 7.44 -33.24
CA GLY A 506 70.47 7.61 -32.68
C GLY A 506 70.34 8.57 -31.47
N PHE A 507 70.80 8.11 -30.31
CA PHE A 507 70.96 8.90 -29.07
C PHE A 507 72.12 9.90 -29.21
N PRO A 508 72.15 11.02 -28.46
CA PRO A 508 72.57 11.06 -27.03
C PRO A 508 71.72 12.06 -26.21
N GLY A 509 71.57 12.01 -24.89
CA GLY A 509 72.40 11.49 -23.82
C GLY A 509 72.40 12.56 -22.71
N GLN A 510 71.69 12.31 -21.60
CA GLN A 510 72.01 12.69 -20.22
C GLN A 510 70.96 12.09 -19.29
#